data_AF-A0A849EJZ9-F1
#
_entry.id   AF-A0A849EJZ9-F1
#
_cell.length_a   1.000
_cell.length_b   1.000
_cell.length_c   1.000
_cell.angle_alpha   90.00
_cell.angle_beta   90.00
_cell.angle_gamma   90.00
#
_symmetry.space_group_name_H-M   'P 1'
#
loop_
_entity.id
_entity.type
_entity.pdbx_description
1 polymer ?
#
loop_
_entity_poly.entity_id
_entity_poly.type
_entity_poly.pdbx_seq_one_letter_code
_entity_poly.pdbx_strand_id
1 'polypeptide(L)'
;YARRFEVPIPLMDGAPKSDLLFPEIALNSGLGGLVATTFILGLIAAAYSSADSALTSLTTSFCVDFMDIEKKDPQKQKQLRKRVHIGMSVLLVLVVISFKYILDRNVIDGLLTVATYTYGPLLGLFAFGICTKFKIKDRFSWVVAVACVLIIMLIANLPAETLGGYQVGYELLPVNGLLTFLGLLLIRRKK
;
A
#
# COMPACT_ATOMS: atom_id res chain seq x y z
N TYR A 1 11.15 21.89 13.05
CA TYR A 1 11.44 22.93 12.05
C TYR A 1 10.21 23.81 11.81
N ALA A 2 9.13 23.30 11.23
CA ALA A 2 7.90 24.08 10.95
C ALA A 2 7.41 24.95 12.12
N ARG A 3 7.27 24.40 13.33
CA ARG A 3 6.89 25.19 14.53
C ARG A 3 7.91 26.26 14.95
N ARG A 4 9.20 26.06 14.66
CA ARG A 4 10.28 26.99 15.01
C ARG A 4 10.35 28.17 14.03
N PHE A 5 9.93 27.95 12.78
CA PHE A 5 9.94 28.93 11.70
C PHE A 5 8.51 29.34 11.30
N GLU A 6 7.52 29.06 12.16
CA GLU A 6 6.11 29.43 11.98
C GLU A 6 5.50 29.07 10.61
N VAL A 7 5.98 27.98 10.01
CA VAL A 7 5.43 27.48 8.73
C VAL A 7 4.10 26.78 9.02
N PRO A 8 2.96 27.33 8.53
CA PRO A 8 1.65 26.74 8.77
C PRO A 8 1.50 25.43 8.00
N ILE A 9 0.63 24.54 8.50
CA ILE A 9 0.24 23.34 7.74
C ILE A 9 -0.56 23.81 6.52
N PRO A 10 -0.17 23.42 5.29
CA PRO A 10 -0.89 23.85 4.09
C PRO A 10 -2.35 23.39 4.11
N LEU A 11 -3.23 24.27 3.61
CA LEU A 11 -4.64 23.97 3.41
C LEU A 11 -4.87 23.61 1.94
N MET A 12 -5.68 22.58 1.70
CA MET A 12 -6.18 22.24 0.37
C MET A 12 -7.70 22.10 0.50
N ASP A 13 -8.46 22.87 -0.29
CA ASP A 13 -9.92 22.93 -0.22
C ASP A 13 -10.47 23.23 1.19
N GLY A 14 -9.75 24.06 1.96
CA GLY A 14 -10.12 24.46 3.32
C GLY A 14 -9.78 23.46 4.42
N ALA A 15 -9.23 22.29 4.07
CA ALA A 15 -8.81 21.27 5.03
C ALA A 15 -7.26 21.19 5.14
N PRO A 16 -6.70 20.97 6.35
CA PRO A 16 -5.27 20.79 6.52
C PRO A 16 -4.79 19.50 5.84
N LYS A 17 -3.73 19.60 5.04
CA LYS A 17 -3.07 18.45 4.38
C LYS A 17 -1.61 18.39 4.78
N SER A 18 -1.29 17.50 5.72
CA SER A 18 0.07 17.37 6.26
C SER A 18 1.10 16.93 5.22
N ASP A 19 0.68 16.20 4.19
CA ASP A 19 1.56 15.68 3.14
C ASP A 19 2.21 16.80 2.31
N LEU A 20 1.60 17.99 2.28
CA LEU A 20 2.10 19.16 1.56
C LEU A 20 3.13 19.98 2.35
N LEU A 21 3.30 19.70 3.64
CA LEU A 21 4.18 20.48 4.51
C LEU A 21 5.65 20.43 4.06
N PHE A 22 6.10 19.28 3.56
CA PHE A 22 7.49 19.11 3.14
C PHE A 22 7.81 19.89 1.85
N PRO A 23 6.98 19.83 0.79
CA PRO A 23 7.06 20.76 -0.34
C PRO A 23 6.98 22.24 0.07
N GLU A 24 6.08 22.59 0.99
CA GLU A 24 5.93 23.97 1.47
C GLU A 24 7.23 24.50 2.07
N ILE A 25 7.90 23.68 2.89
CA ILE A 25 9.19 24.04 3.47
C ILE A 25 10.25 24.24 2.39
N ALA A 26 10.35 23.28 1.45
CA ALA A 26 11.38 23.30 0.43
C ALA A 26 11.25 24.47 -0.56
N LEU A 27 10.01 24.89 -0.86
CA LEU A 27 9.72 25.90 -1.88
C LEU A 27 9.54 27.32 -1.30
N ASN A 28 8.89 27.44 -0.14
CA ASN A 28 8.38 28.72 0.35
C ASN A 28 9.02 29.18 1.67
N SER A 29 9.87 28.38 2.33
CA SER A 29 10.57 28.80 3.58
C SER A 29 11.88 29.57 3.36
N GLY A 30 12.14 30.10 2.17
CA GLY A 30 13.31 30.93 1.90
C GLY A 30 14.65 30.17 1.85
N LEU A 31 14.64 28.85 1.62
CA LEU A 31 15.84 28.00 1.49
C LEU A 31 16.67 28.26 0.22
N GLY A 32 16.18 29.12 -0.68
CA GLY A 32 16.85 29.52 -1.92
C GLY A 32 16.54 28.60 -3.11
N GLY A 33 16.66 29.16 -4.33
CA GLY A 33 16.25 28.47 -5.56
C GLY A 33 17.02 27.19 -5.89
N LEU A 34 18.27 27.06 -5.43
CA LEU A 34 19.09 25.86 -5.64
C LEU A 34 18.55 24.66 -4.85
N VAL A 35 18.12 24.88 -3.61
CA VAL A 35 17.51 23.84 -2.77
C VAL A 35 16.14 23.45 -3.33
N ALA A 36 15.30 24.43 -3.69
CA ALA A 36 14.00 24.18 -4.31
C ALA A 36 14.12 23.36 -5.60
N THR A 37 15.05 23.71 -6.48
CA THR A 37 15.23 23.01 -7.78
C THR A 37 15.74 21.59 -7.58
N THR A 38 16.79 21.40 -6.75
CA THR A 38 17.33 20.07 -6.48
C THR A 38 16.31 19.17 -5.76
N PHE A 39 15.50 19.75 -4.87
CA PHE A 39 14.40 19.07 -4.20
C PHE A 39 13.35 18.55 -5.19
N ILE A 40 12.83 19.41 -6.07
CA ILE A 40 11.81 19.02 -7.05
C ILE A 40 12.35 17.96 -8.02
N LEU A 41 13.59 18.11 -8.49
CA LEU A 41 14.23 17.10 -9.35
C LEU A 41 14.35 15.75 -8.63
N GLY A 42 14.78 15.75 -7.37
CA GLY A 42 14.88 14.53 -6.56
C GLY A 42 13.52 13.89 -6.28
N LEU A 43 12.52 14.69 -5.94
CA LEU A 43 11.15 14.24 -5.68
C LEU A 43 10.53 13.58 -6.92
N ILE A 44 10.65 14.23 -8.09
CA ILE A 44 10.14 13.70 -9.37
C ILE A 44 10.90 12.42 -9.73
N ALA A 45 12.23 12.40 -9.59
CA ALA A 45 13.03 11.22 -9.91
C ALA A 45 12.67 10.01 -9.04
N ALA A 46 12.52 10.21 -7.72
CA ALA A 46 12.13 9.16 -6.78
C ALA A 46 10.71 8.65 -7.04
N ALA A 47 9.76 9.55 -7.31
CA ALA A 47 8.38 9.20 -7.63
C ALA A 47 8.30 8.41 -8.95
N TYR A 48 9.00 8.87 -9.99
CA TYR A 48 9.00 8.22 -11.31
C TYR A 48 9.63 6.82 -11.25
N SER A 49 10.75 6.68 -10.54
CA SER A 49 11.42 5.37 -10.36
C SER A 49 10.53 4.36 -9.59
N SER A 50 9.82 4.83 -8.57
CA SER A 50 8.89 4.00 -7.80
C SER A 50 7.65 3.60 -8.62
N ALA A 51 7.10 4.53 -9.41
CA ALA A 51 5.96 4.26 -10.27
C ALA A 51 6.30 3.30 -11.42
N ASP A 52 7.45 3.47 -12.06
CA ASP A 52 7.91 2.63 -13.17
C ASP A 52 8.14 1.18 -12.72
N SER A 53 8.81 0.99 -11.58
CA SER A 53 9.03 -0.34 -11.00
C SER A 53 7.72 -1.02 -10.59
N ALA A 54 6.78 -0.28 -9.99
CA ALA A 54 5.45 -0.81 -9.64
C ALA A 54 4.64 -1.21 -10.88
N LEU A 55 4.60 -0.35 -11.91
CA LEU A 55 3.89 -0.61 -13.16
C LEU A 55 4.48 -1.81 -13.92
N THR A 56 5.80 -1.91 -13.97
CA THR A 56 6.51 -3.04 -14.59
C THR A 56 6.22 -4.34 -13.85
N SER A 57 6.26 -4.32 -12.52
CA SER A 57 5.94 -5.50 -11.69
C SER A 57 4.50 -5.95 -11.90
N LEU A 58 3.55 -5.02 -11.88
CA LEU A 58 2.13 -5.31 -12.07
C LEU A 58 1.81 -5.83 -13.48
N THR A 59 2.46 -5.25 -14.51
CA THR A 59 2.39 -5.77 -15.88
C THR A 59 2.93 -7.20 -15.97
N THR A 60 4.08 -7.45 -15.34
CA THR A 60 4.76 -8.75 -15.39
C THR A 60 3.96 -9.83 -14.69
N SER A 61 3.55 -9.59 -13.44
CA SER A 61 2.70 -10.51 -12.68
C SER A 61 1.39 -10.77 -13.41
N PHE A 62 0.73 -9.76 -13.99
CA PHE A 62 -0.49 -10.00 -14.76
C PHE A 62 -0.26 -10.86 -16.01
N CYS A 63 0.80 -10.57 -16.77
CA CYS A 63 1.13 -11.35 -17.96
C CYS A 63 1.49 -12.82 -17.63
N VAL A 64 2.23 -13.06 -16.56
CA VAL A 64 2.65 -14.41 -16.17
C VAL A 64 1.51 -15.14 -15.47
N ASP A 65 0.95 -14.57 -14.40
CA ASP A 65 0.02 -15.28 -13.50
C ASP A 65 -1.39 -15.42 -14.08
N PHE A 66 -1.86 -14.44 -14.87
CA PHE A 66 -3.23 -14.43 -15.40
C PHE A 66 -3.32 -14.75 -16.89
N MET A 67 -2.32 -14.35 -17.68
CA MET A 67 -2.34 -14.54 -19.13
C MET A 67 -1.54 -15.75 -19.61
N ASP A 68 -0.77 -16.39 -18.72
CA ASP A 68 0.10 -17.53 -19.02
C ASP A 68 0.97 -17.25 -20.27
N ILE A 69 1.54 -16.04 -20.30
CA ILE A 69 2.19 -15.48 -21.49
C ILE A 69 3.36 -16.33 -21.97
N GLU A 70 4.01 -17.05 -21.05
CA GLU A 70 5.16 -17.91 -21.32
C GLU A 70 4.82 -19.05 -22.27
N LYS A 71 3.56 -19.50 -22.30
CA LYS A 71 3.08 -20.56 -23.21
C LYS A 71 2.66 -20.03 -24.59
N LYS A 72 2.70 -18.71 -24.82
CA LYS A 72 2.31 -18.10 -26.10
C LYS A 72 3.51 -17.96 -27.03
N ASP A 73 3.23 -17.92 -28.33
CA ASP A 73 4.23 -17.70 -29.39
C ASP A 73 5.08 -16.44 -29.12
N PRO A 74 6.43 -16.51 -29.27
CA PRO A 74 7.34 -15.39 -29.00
C PRO A 74 6.96 -14.07 -29.68
N GLN A 75 6.43 -14.12 -30.90
CA GLN A 75 6.01 -12.92 -31.64
C GLN A 75 4.78 -12.27 -30.98
N LYS A 76 3.85 -13.08 -30.47
CA LYS A 76 2.64 -12.60 -29.78
C LYS A 76 2.94 -12.10 -28.36
N GLN A 77 3.95 -12.66 -27.68
CA GLN A 77 4.31 -12.24 -26.32
C GLN A 77 4.70 -10.75 -26.26
N LYS A 78 5.50 -10.26 -27.21
CA LYS A 78 5.94 -8.85 -27.21
C LYS A 78 4.76 -7.89 -27.43
N GLN A 79 3.86 -8.22 -28.35
CA GLN A 79 2.67 -7.41 -28.59
C GLN A 79 1.74 -7.41 -27.37
N LEU A 80 1.57 -8.57 -26.75
CA LEU A 80 0.71 -8.70 -25.57
C LEU A 80 1.26 -7.94 -24.36
N ARG A 81 2.56 -8.06 -24.06
CA ARG A 81 3.21 -7.28 -22.99
C ARG A 81 2.99 -5.79 -23.17
N LYS A 82 3.17 -5.26 -24.39
CA LYS A 82 2.94 -3.83 -24.67
C LYS A 82 1.48 -3.42 -24.44
N ARG A 83 0.52 -4.22 -24.92
CA ARG A 83 -0.92 -3.93 -24.73
C ARG A 83 -1.31 -3.95 -23.25
N VAL A 84 -0.84 -4.96 -22.51
CA VAL A 84 -1.09 -5.06 -21.06
C VAL A 84 -0.42 -3.89 -20.34
N HIS A 85 0.84 -3.56 -20.66
CA HIS A 85 1.54 -2.45 -20.01
C HIS A 85 0.79 -1.13 -20.16
N ILE A 86 0.33 -0.80 -21.38
CA ILE A 86 -0.50 0.39 -21.64
C ILE A 86 -1.81 0.31 -20.83
N GLY A 87 -2.48 -0.84 -20.83
CA GLY A 87 -3.70 -1.04 -20.04
C GLY A 87 -3.47 -0.83 -18.54
N MET A 88 -2.35 -1.30 -18.00
CA MET A 88 -1.96 -1.11 -16.61
C MET A 88 -1.58 0.34 -16.31
N SER A 89 -0.96 1.07 -17.24
CA SER A 89 -0.69 2.50 -17.09
C SER A 89 -2.00 3.28 -16.96
N VAL A 90 -2.97 3.00 -17.82
CA VAL A 90 -4.30 3.64 -17.77
C VAL A 90 -5.01 3.28 -16.46
N LEU A 91 -4.99 2.02 -16.06
CA LEU A 91 -5.58 1.57 -14.80
C LEU A 91 -4.94 2.28 -13.60
N LEU A 92 -3.61 2.41 -13.57
CA LEU A 92 -2.89 3.09 -12.50
C LEU A 92 -3.31 4.56 -12.40
N VAL A 93 -3.41 5.27 -13.53
CA VAL A 93 -3.90 6.66 -13.57
C VAL A 93 -5.33 6.76 -13.03
N LEU A 94 -6.22 5.84 -13.45
CA LEU A 94 -7.60 5.81 -12.95
C LEU A 94 -7.66 5.57 -11.44
N VAL A 95 -6.86 4.66 -10.91
CA VAL A 95 -6.78 4.39 -9.47
C VAL A 95 -6.28 5.62 -8.72
N VAL A 96 -5.20 6.27 -9.19
CA VAL A 96 -4.67 7.49 -8.57
C VAL A 96 -5.70 8.63 -8.56
N ILE A 97 -6.40 8.85 -9.67
CA ILE A 97 -7.48 9.84 -9.75
C ILE A 97 -8.62 9.47 -8.80
N SER A 98 -9.01 8.19 -8.75
CA SER A 98 -10.07 7.72 -7.85
C SER A 98 -9.70 7.97 -6.39
N PHE A 99 -8.45 7.70 -5.99
CA PHE A 99 -7.96 7.99 -4.63
C PHE A 99 -8.08 9.48 -4.28
N LYS A 100 -7.84 10.39 -5.23
CA LYS A 100 -8.00 11.83 -5.01
C LYS A 100 -9.45 12.22 -4.69
N TYR A 101 -10.43 11.59 -5.33
CA TYR A 101 -11.85 11.98 -5.21
C TYR A 101 -12.65 11.17 -4.18
N ILE A 102 -12.24 9.94 -3.89
CA ILE A 102 -12.96 9.05 -2.95
C ILE A 102 -12.49 9.28 -1.51
N LEU A 103 -11.27 9.78 -1.32
CA LEU A 103 -10.63 9.81 -0.02
C LEU A 103 -10.49 11.23 0.53
N ASP A 104 -11.26 11.53 1.59
CA ASP A 104 -11.20 12.83 2.27
C ASP A 104 -9.95 13.00 3.17
N ARG A 105 -9.24 11.89 3.46
CA ARG A 105 -8.06 11.84 4.34
C ARG A 105 -6.78 12.29 3.62
N ASN A 106 -5.66 12.33 4.35
CA ASN A 106 -4.34 12.43 3.71
C ASN A 106 -4.08 11.19 2.85
N VAL A 107 -3.35 11.36 1.75
CA VAL A 107 -3.11 10.29 0.78
C VAL A 107 -2.30 9.17 1.44
N ILE A 108 -1.32 9.53 2.26
CA ILE A 108 -0.50 8.58 3.01
C ILE A 108 -1.37 7.74 3.96
N ASP A 109 -2.25 8.38 4.72
CA ASP A 109 -3.12 7.68 5.68
C ASP A 109 -4.06 6.69 4.97
N GLY A 110 -4.60 7.11 3.83
CA GLY A 110 -5.39 6.26 2.95
C GLY A 110 -4.66 5.01 2.48
N LEU A 111 -3.48 5.22 1.92
CA LEU A 111 -2.65 4.15 1.37
C LEU A 111 -2.25 3.15 2.46
N LEU A 112 -1.82 3.63 3.63
CA LEU A 112 -1.44 2.78 4.76
C LEU A 112 -2.64 2.03 5.35
N THR A 113 -3.84 2.61 5.33
CA THR A 113 -5.07 1.93 5.76
C THR A 113 -5.41 0.77 4.81
N VAL A 114 -5.36 0.99 3.50
CA VAL A 114 -5.61 -0.08 2.52
C VAL A 114 -4.53 -1.16 2.61
N ALA A 115 -3.27 -0.77 2.76
CA ALA A 115 -2.16 -1.69 2.96
C ALA A 115 -2.33 -2.52 4.24
N THR A 116 -2.81 -1.93 5.33
CA THR A 116 -3.10 -2.64 6.59
C THR A 116 -4.07 -3.80 6.40
N TYR A 117 -5.16 -3.58 5.66
CA TYR A 117 -6.16 -4.61 5.42
C TYR A 117 -5.71 -5.67 4.42
N THR A 118 -4.97 -5.28 3.38
CA THR A 118 -4.60 -6.18 2.27
C THR A 118 -3.26 -6.89 2.50
N TYR A 119 -2.23 -6.16 2.96
CA TYR A 119 -0.89 -6.71 3.18
C TYR A 119 -0.76 -7.42 4.53
N GLY A 120 -1.64 -7.14 5.49
CA GLY A 120 -1.69 -7.85 6.76
C GLY A 120 -1.76 -9.37 6.59
N PRO A 121 -2.77 -9.93 5.87
CA PRO A 121 -2.86 -11.36 5.65
C PRO A 121 -1.68 -11.91 4.85
N LEU A 122 -1.21 -11.19 3.83
CA LEU A 122 -0.04 -11.59 3.05
C LEU A 122 1.20 -11.71 3.93
N LEU A 123 1.44 -10.74 4.81
CA LEU A 123 2.52 -10.78 5.80
C LEU A 123 2.42 -12.03 6.67
N GLY A 124 1.22 -12.37 7.15
CA GLY A 124 1.00 -13.59 7.93
C GLY A 124 1.25 -14.89 7.16
N LEU A 125 0.79 -14.98 5.90
CA LEU A 125 1.05 -16.13 5.02
C LEU A 125 2.55 -16.31 4.76
N PHE A 126 3.24 -15.22 4.39
CA PHE A 126 4.68 -15.24 4.12
C PHE A 126 5.49 -15.58 5.38
N ALA A 127 5.19 -14.94 6.51
CA ALA A 127 5.85 -15.24 7.78
C ALA A 127 5.63 -16.70 8.20
N PHE A 128 4.42 -17.25 8.02
CA PHE A 128 4.15 -18.65 8.32
C PHE A 128 4.97 -19.60 7.45
N GLY A 129 5.05 -19.33 6.15
CA GLY A 129 5.82 -20.13 5.20
C GLY A 129 7.33 -20.09 5.45
N ILE A 130 7.88 -18.95 5.89
CA ILE A 130 9.31 -18.79 6.19
C ILE A 130 9.66 -19.37 7.56
N CYS A 131 8.86 -19.09 8.59
CA CYS A 131 9.19 -19.42 9.98
C CYS A 131 8.76 -20.84 10.39
N THR A 132 7.91 -21.52 9.62
CA THR A 132 7.39 -22.85 10.00
C THR A 132 7.54 -23.86 8.87
N LYS A 133 7.63 -25.15 9.22
CA LYS A 133 7.62 -26.28 8.26
C LYS A 133 6.26 -26.99 8.20
N PHE A 134 5.23 -26.42 8.83
CA PHE A 134 3.93 -27.06 8.93
C PHE A 134 3.17 -26.92 7.60
N LYS A 135 2.54 -28.01 7.15
CA LYS A 135 1.63 -27.96 6.01
C LYS A 135 0.25 -27.52 6.49
N ILE A 136 -0.36 -26.56 5.81
CA ILE A 136 -1.73 -26.12 6.07
C ILE A 136 -2.73 -26.87 5.19
N LYS A 137 -4.01 -26.77 5.53
CA LYS A 137 -5.08 -27.16 4.62
C LYS A 137 -5.36 -25.99 3.66
N ASP A 138 -4.73 -26.00 2.50
CA ASP A 138 -4.76 -24.88 1.52
C ASP A 138 -6.16 -24.37 1.20
N ARG A 139 -7.17 -25.25 1.19
CA ARG A 139 -8.58 -24.86 0.97
C ARG A 139 -9.12 -23.84 1.99
N PHE A 140 -8.54 -23.75 3.18
CA PHE A 140 -8.99 -22.85 4.24
C PHE A 140 -8.13 -21.57 4.36
N SER A 141 -7.03 -21.44 3.60
CA SER A 141 -6.14 -20.27 3.71
C SER A 141 -6.87 -18.95 3.39
N TRP A 142 -7.67 -18.93 2.33
CA TRP A 142 -8.47 -17.76 1.96
C TRP A 142 -9.55 -17.45 3.00
N VAL A 143 -10.14 -18.48 3.63
CA VAL A 143 -11.12 -18.29 4.71
C VAL A 143 -10.48 -17.61 5.92
N VAL A 144 -9.27 -18.06 6.29
CA VAL A 144 -8.48 -17.44 7.38
C VAL A 144 -8.17 -15.98 7.02
N ALA A 145 -7.68 -15.71 5.81
CA ALA A 145 -7.36 -14.35 5.39
C ALA A 145 -8.57 -13.41 5.47
N VAL A 146 -9.73 -13.82 4.94
CA VAL A 146 -10.97 -13.03 5.01
C VAL A 146 -11.42 -12.83 6.46
N ALA A 147 -11.39 -13.88 7.28
CA ALA A 147 -11.74 -13.78 8.70
C ALA A 147 -10.84 -12.79 9.45
N CYS A 148 -9.52 -12.82 9.20
CA CYS A 148 -8.57 -11.89 9.81
C CYS A 148 -8.84 -10.44 9.39
N VAL A 149 -9.14 -10.19 8.11
CA VAL A 149 -9.53 -8.85 7.63
C VAL A 149 -10.79 -8.35 8.34
N LEU A 150 -11.82 -9.20 8.47
CA LEU A 150 -13.05 -8.83 9.17
C LEU A 150 -12.79 -8.53 10.65
N ILE A 151 -12.00 -9.35 11.34
CA ILE A 151 -11.62 -9.12 12.74
C ILE A 151 -10.88 -7.79 12.89
N ILE A 152 -9.93 -7.51 12.01
CA ILE A 152 -9.15 -6.27 12.04
C ILE A 152 -10.00 -5.06 11.71
N MET A 153 -10.96 -5.15 10.78
CA MET A 153 -11.94 -4.09 10.55
C MET A 153 -12.79 -3.83 11.81
N LEU A 154 -13.21 -4.86 12.54
CA LEU A 154 -13.95 -4.66 13.79
C LEU A 154 -13.08 -3.96 14.84
N ILE A 155 -11.82 -4.37 15.01
CA ILE A 155 -10.89 -3.75 15.96
C ILE A 155 -10.62 -2.29 15.58
N ALA A 156 -10.43 -1.99 14.29
CA ALA A 156 -10.18 -0.65 13.79
C ALA A 156 -11.34 0.32 14.04
N ASN A 157 -12.56 -0.19 14.20
CA ASN A 157 -13.76 0.61 14.45
C ASN A 157 -14.16 0.66 15.94
N LEU A 158 -13.38 0.06 16.85
CA LEU A 158 -13.66 0.15 18.28
C LEU A 158 -13.38 1.57 18.82
N PRO A 159 -14.26 2.12 19.68
CA PRO A 159 -14.01 3.42 20.30
C PRO A 159 -12.76 3.35 21.18
N ALA A 160 -11.93 4.39 21.16
CA ALA A 160 -10.73 4.47 22.01
C ALA A 160 -11.05 4.30 23.50
N GLU A 161 -12.24 4.74 23.93
CA GLU A 161 -12.74 4.57 25.31
C GLU A 161 -12.83 3.10 25.71
N THR A 162 -13.20 2.21 24.79
CA THR A 162 -13.27 0.75 25.03
C THR A 162 -11.89 0.11 25.17
N LEU A 163 -10.84 0.78 24.68
CA LEU A 163 -9.45 0.34 24.73
C LEU A 163 -8.63 1.13 25.77
N GLY A 164 -9.30 1.77 26.74
CA GLY A 164 -8.62 2.52 27.80
C GLY A 164 -7.94 3.81 27.32
N GLY A 165 -8.46 4.42 26.26
CA GLY A 165 -7.90 5.61 25.61
C GLY A 165 -6.90 5.31 24.50
N TYR A 166 -6.63 4.04 24.21
CA TYR A 166 -5.72 3.63 23.13
C TYR A 166 -6.36 3.89 21.74
N GLN A 167 -5.64 4.60 20.88
CA GLN A 167 -6.04 4.82 19.49
C GLN A 167 -5.33 3.83 18.59
N VAL A 168 -6.13 3.02 17.91
CA VAL A 168 -5.65 2.01 16.98
C VAL A 168 -5.24 2.68 15.67
N GLY A 169 -3.97 2.52 15.29
CA GLY A 169 -3.38 3.08 14.07
C GLY A 169 -2.80 2.02 13.14
N TYR A 170 -1.63 2.33 12.58
CA TYR A 170 -0.95 1.49 11.58
C TYR A 170 -0.35 0.19 12.12
N GLU A 171 -0.27 0.05 13.45
CA GLU A 171 0.09 -1.20 14.10
C GLU A 171 -0.92 -2.33 13.83
N LEU A 172 -2.11 -2.01 13.31
CA LEU A 172 -3.03 -3.02 12.79
C LEU A 172 -2.40 -3.88 11.69
N LEU A 173 -1.42 -3.38 10.92
CA LEU A 173 -0.76 -4.17 9.88
C LEU A 173 -0.03 -5.40 10.49
N PRO A 174 0.94 -5.24 11.42
CA PRO A 174 1.58 -6.38 12.06
C PRO A 174 0.62 -7.20 12.91
N VAL A 175 -0.41 -6.60 13.53
CA VAL A 175 -1.44 -7.36 14.27
C VAL A 175 -2.25 -8.26 13.31
N ASN A 176 -2.64 -7.76 12.14
CA ASN A 176 -3.32 -8.53 11.11
C ASN A 176 -2.44 -9.68 10.59
N GLY A 177 -1.15 -9.42 10.38
CA GLY A 177 -0.17 -10.44 10.05
C GLY A 177 -0.06 -11.54 11.11
N LEU A 178 0.01 -11.16 12.38
CA LEU A 178 0.07 -12.11 13.50
C LEU A 178 -1.22 -12.93 13.61
N LEU A 179 -2.39 -12.29 13.52
CA LEU A 179 -3.68 -12.97 13.54
C LEU A 179 -3.77 -13.99 12.40
N THR A 180 -3.33 -13.62 11.21
CA THR A 180 -3.32 -14.52 10.06
C THR A 180 -2.35 -15.69 10.29
N PHE A 181 -1.15 -15.43 10.81
CA PHE A 181 -0.19 -16.47 11.17
C PHE A 181 -0.79 -17.48 12.18
N LEU A 182 -1.46 -16.98 13.22
CA LEU A 182 -2.12 -17.82 14.23
C LEU A 182 -3.30 -18.60 13.64
N GLY A 183 -4.09 -17.98 12.77
CA GLY A 183 -5.17 -18.65 12.04
C GLY A 183 -4.66 -19.81 11.17
N LEU A 184 -3.52 -19.61 10.49
CA LEU A 184 -2.84 -20.66 9.71
C LEU A 184 -2.35 -21.81 10.60
N LEU A 185 -1.87 -21.51 11.81
CA LEU A 185 -1.45 -22.52 12.78
C LEU A 185 -2.62 -23.43 13.21
N LEU A 186 -3.82 -22.87 13.37
CA LEU A 186 -5.03 -23.63 13.73
C LEU A 186 -5.47 -24.60 12.63
N ILE A 187 -5.31 -24.21 11.36
CA ILE A 187 -5.67 -25.06 10.20
C ILE A 187 -4.53 -25.97 9.73
N ARG A 188 -3.44 -26.10 10.51
CA ARG A 188 -2.33 -26.99 10.16
C ARG A 188 -2.85 -28.43 10.03
N ARG A 189 -2.32 -29.16 9.05
CA ARG A 189 -2.53 -30.60 8.97
C ARG A 189 -1.79 -31.24 10.15
N LYS A 190 -2.53 -31.93 11.03
CA LYS A 190 -1.90 -32.91 11.92
C LYS A 190 -1.33 -34.01 11.01
N LYS A 191 -0.06 -34.35 11.22
CA LYS A 191 0.54 -35.54 10.64
C LYS A 191 -0.29 -36.76 11.03
#